data_AF-A0A1G3PKJ5-F1
#
_entry.id   AF-A0A1G3PKJ5-F1
#
_cell.length_a   1.000
_cell.length_b   1.000
_cell.length_c   1.000
_cell.angle_alpha   90.00
_cell.angle_beta   90.00
_cell.angle_gamma   90.00
#
_symmetry.space_group_name_H-M   'P 1'
#
loop_
_entity.id
_entity.type
_entity.pdbx_description
1 polymer ?
#
loop_
_entity_poly.entity_id
_entity_poly.type
_entity_poly.pdbx_seq_one_letter_code
_entity_poly.pdbx_strand_id
1 'polypeptide(L)'
;MNAEFASYIVGASFGLFLCVQYIAFYFILSRNTDAKKNKSDVVYIALIGVSILLYGIFGCLQMMNTDPYLQSLFYKLKLSSGILLLLFYVLLLRFILILIKDMTFVETDEYKESTRKYVLLMIGVNTLMIILVMFTDLIISHEKPEYNLTGLVFPAFFVIIAVVEYIEFVTLMKKEEGKISPMNKIRFKTILWTGTVPVILALAEILIRVFVGPETTTSYGSFFMYGIFFLSLGLSLNLMFEYMGVLSRMSESNRKMSELNKKMLDEVRTAQSLQFSLLPIDKQREIQKLLDMEISYMPMQSVGGDYYDFYQIDDRKLLMILGDASGHGIYAAMIWAMLKVEVEEIIEENQISDLAQAFTLLNKRITRILENTYSYATLFSCLIDLNSHSLTYISAGHTDQFYFSKRDQSVVKIRNRNPIIGTFKNAKYNADGISNQPGDAILLFTDGVSDAINPEGIPIGEQRLEDMFLEACQNADTASLILNNMLSSIEEFCEGTIQHDDRTMMVIKL
;
A
#
# COMPACT_ATOMS: atom_id res chain seq x y z
N MET A 1 42.39 47.18 -26.00
CA MET A 1 42.43 45.72 -26.21
C MET A 1 41.34 45.41 -27.22
N ASN A 2 41.67 44.93 -28.42
CA ASN A 2 40.66 44.65 -29.45
C ASN A 2 39.59 43.69 -28.90
N ALA A 3 38.32 43.94 -29.20
CA ALA A 3 37.20 43.09 -28.78
C ALA A 3 37.39 41.62 -29.23
N GLU A 4 38.05 41.42 -30.37
CA GLU A 4 38.47 40.11 -30.87
C GLU A 4 39.49 39.42 -29.95
N PHE A 5 40.46 40.17 -29.41
CA PHE A 5 41.48 39.62 -28.50
C PHE A 5 40.89 39.26 -27.12
N ALA A 6 39.91 40.05 -26.65
CA ALA A 6 39.16 39.74 -25.44
C ALA A 6 38.28 38.49 -25.61
N SER A 7 37.61 38.35 -26.76
CA SER A 7 36.86 37.13 -27.13
C SER A 7 37.77 35.90 -27.19
N TYR A 8 38.99 36.05 -27.74
CA TYR A 8 39.98 34.99 -27.82
C TYR A 8 40.45 34.50 -26.44
N ILE A 9 40.72 35.42 -25.51
CA ILE A 9 41.13 35.07 -24.14
C ILE A 9 40.00 34.40 -23.37
N VAL A 10 38.76 34.87 -23.51
CA VAL A 10 37.59 34.24 -22.85
C VAL A 10 37.33 32.84 -23.41
N GLY A 11 37.41 32.66 -24.74
CA GLY A 11 37.27 31.34 -25.37
C GLY A 11 38.37 30.35 -24.96
N ALA A 12 39.64 30.78 -24.96
CA ALA A 12 40.76 29.95 -24.52
C ALA A 12 40.66 29.57 -23.03
N SER A 13 40.25 30.50 -22.18
CA SER A 13 40.03 30.26 -20.74
C SER A 13 38.88 29.27 -20.50
N PHE A 14 37.83 29.35 -21.32
CA PHE A 14 36.65 28.47 -21.22
C PHE A 14 36.91 27.06 -21.76
N GLY A 15 37.64 26.92 -22.87
CA GLY A 15 38.11 25.63 -23.36
C GLY A 15 39.04 24.92 -22.36
N LEU A 16 39.94 25.68 -21.73
CA LEU A 16 40.80 25.16 -20.66
C LEU A 16 39.97 24.71 -19.44
N PHE A 17 38.93 25.47 -19.07
CA PHE A 17 38.02 25.12 -17.96
C PHE A 17 37.27 23.80 -18.22
N LEU A 18 36.77 23.58 -19.44
CA LEU A 18 36.08 22.33 -19.81
C LEU A 18 37.05 21.14 -19.84
N CYS A 19 38.29 21.33 -20.30
CA CYS A 19 39.33 20.30 -20.22
C CYS A 19 39.67 19.96 -18.76
N VAL A 20 39.73 20.95 -17.87
CA VAL A 20 39.97 20.73 -16.43
C VAL A 20 38.80 20.00 -15.77
N GLN A 21 37.55 20.34 -16.13
CA GLN A 21 36.37 19.60 -15.65
C GLN A 21 36.35 18.16 -16.15
N TYR A 22 36.71 17.91 -17.41
CA TYR A 22 36.85 16.56 -17.96
C TYR A 22 37.92 15.73 -17.21
N ILE A 23 39.09 16.32 -16.97
CA ILE A 23 40.18 15.66 -16.22
C ILE A 23 39.77 15.39 -14.76
N ALA A 24 39.13 16.35 -14.10
CA ALA A 24 38.63 16.19 -12.73
C ALA A 24 37.56 15.09 -12.63
N PHE A 25 36.63 15.05 -13.57
CA PHE A 25 35.57 14.04 -13.65
C PHE A 25 36.15 12.65 -13.93
N TYR A 26 37.12 12.54 -14.85
CA TYR A 26 37.87 11.30 -15.11
C TYR A 26 38.64 10.82 -13.87
N PHE A 27 39.26 11.73 -13.11
CA PHE A 27 39.99 11.38 -11.89
C PHE A 27 39.06 10.85 -10.78
N ILE A 28 37.92 11.52 -10.55
CA ILE A 28 36.89 11.09 -9.59
C ILE A 28 36.34 9.70 -9.94
N LEU A 29 36.12 9.42 -11.22
CA LEU A 29 35.67 8.13 -11.74
C LEU A 29 36.72 7.02 -11.63
N SER A 30 37.99 7.33 -11.93
CA SER A 30 39.10 6.36 -11.89
C SER A 30 39.33 5.77 -10.50
N ARG A 31 38.94 6.51 -9.44
CA ARG A 31 39.03 6.11 -8.03
C ARG A 31 37.80 5.38 -7.49
N ASN A 32 36.68 5.36 -8.21
CA ASN A 32 35.45 4.75 -7.72
C ASN A 32 35.28 3.34 -8.32
N THR A 33 35.79 2.32 -7.61
CA THR A 33 35.94 0.94 -8.09
C THR A 33 34.62 0.19 -8.34
N ASP A 34 33.50 0.63 -7.75
CA ASP A 34 32.20 -0.05 -7.93
C ASP A 34 31.47 0.37 -9.23
N ALA A 35 31.70 1.58 -9.75
CA ALA A 35 31.14 2.05 -11.01
C ALA A 35 31.67 1.28 -12.25
N LYS A 36 32.77 0.53 -12.11
CA LYS A 36 33.34 -0.31 -13.19
C LYS A 36 32.71 -1.71 -13.31
N LYS A 37 31.89 -2.14 -12.34
CA LYS A 37 31.31 -3.49 -12.34
C LYS A 37 30.10 -3.65 -13.27
N ASN A 38 29.40 -2.55 -13.61
CA ASN A 38 28.21 -2.60 -14.44
C ASN A 38 28.50 -2.13 -15.88
N LYS A 39 28.24 -2.99 -16.88
CA LYS A 39 28.52 -2.68 -18.30
C LYS A 39 27.72 -1.48 -18.83
N SER A 40 26.56 -1.18 -18.24
CA SER A 40 25.73 -0.01 -18.55
C SER A 40 26.45 1.31 -18.24
N ASP A 41 27.17 1.35 -17.12
CA ASP A 41 27.75 2.58 -16.57
C ASP A 41 28.94 3.06 -17.41
N VAL A 42 29.67 2.12 -17.99
CA VAL A 42 30.75 2.38 -18.95
C VAL A 42 30.24 3.05 -20.23
N VAL A 43 29.04 2.66 -20.71
CA VAL A 43 28.41 3.28 -21.89
C VAL A 43 27.97 4.71 -21.56
N TYR A 44 27.45 4.96 -20.36
CA TYR A 44 27.07 6.30 -19.91
C TYR A 44 28.28 7.25 -19.79
N ILE A 45 29.40 6.74 -19.27
CA ILE A 45 30.65 7.51 -19.15
C ILE A 45 31.22 7.85 -20.54
N ALA A 46 31.17 6.90 -21.49
CA ALA A 46 31.62 7.13 -22.86
C ALA A 46 30.77 8.19 -23.59
N LEU A 47 29.45 8.19 -23.39
CA LEU A 47 28.53 9.18 -23.96
C LEU A 47 28.80 10.60 -23.43
N ILE A 48 29.05 10.75 -22.12
CA ILE A 48 29.40 12.04 -21.51
C ILE A 48 30.74 12.56 -22.07
N GLY A 49 31.75 11.68 -22.17
CA GLY A 49 33.06 12.04 -22.73
C GLY A 49 32.98 12.49 -24.18
N VAL A 50 32.22 11.79 -25.02
CA VAL A 50 32.00 12.16 -26.44
C VAL A 50 31.25 13.49 -26.55
N SER A 51 30.28 13.73 -25.67
CA SER A 51 29.46 14.96 -25.66
C SER A 51 30.30 16.20 -25.32
N ILE A 52 31.16 16.10 -24.30
CA ILE A 52 32.09 17.17 -23.92
C ILE A 52 33.12 17.44 -25.04
N LEU A 53 33.61 16.39 -25.69
CA LEU A 53 34.61 16.49 -26.75
C LEU A 53 34.04 17.13 -28.03
N LEU A 54 32.81 16.79 -28.42
CA LEU A 54 32.09 17.42 -29.53
C LEU A 54 31.82 18.91 -29.27
N TYR A 55 31.49 19.28 -28.03
CA TYR A 55 31.27 20.67 -27.65
C TYR A 55 32.57 21.49 -27.62
N GLY A 56 33.68 20.89 -27.17
CA GLY A 56 35.01 21.47 -27.27
C GLY A 56 35.42 21.74 -28.72
N ILE A 57 35.16 20.79 -29.63
CA ILE A 57 35.39 20.94 -31.07
C ILE A 57 34.51 22.08 -31.65
N PHE A 58 33.24 22.16 -31.26
CA PHE A 58 32.35 23.26 -31.66
C PHE A 58 32.86 24.63 -31.21
N GLY A 59 33.33 24.75 -29.96
CA GLY A 59 33.96 25.96 -29.43
C GLY A 59 35.19 26.37 -30.24
N CYS A 60 36.09 25.43 -30.55
CA CYS A 60 37.27 25.69 -31.38
C CYS A 60 36.90 26.10 -32.83
N LEU A 61 35.86 25.49 -33.42
CA LEU A 61 35.37 25.86 -34.76
C LEU A 61 34.79 27.28 -34.79
N GLN A 62 34.11 27.71 -33.72
CA GLN A 62 33.66 29.10 -33.55
C GLN A 62 34.83 30.08 -33.42
N MET A 63 35.92 29.69 -32.72
CA MET A 63 37.13 30.52 -32.58
C MET A 63 37.88 30.75 -33.90
N MET A 64 37.80 29.83 -34.87
CA MET A 64 38.44 29.97 -36.19
C MET A 64 37.62 30.79 -37.20
N ASN A 65 36.37 31.14 -36.87
CA ASN A 65 35.45 31.89 -37.73
C ASN A 65 35.77 33.40 -37.81
N THR A 66 36.74 33.88 -37.02
CA THR A 66 37.23 35.26 -37.02
C THR A 66 38.33 35.53 -38.04
N ASP A 67 38.85 34.50 -38.73
CA ASP A 67 39.85 34.67 -39.79
C ASP A 67 39.16 34.89 -41.18
N PRO A 68 39.39 36.05 -41.85
CA PRO A 68 38.73 36.38 -43.12
C PRO A 68 38.96 35.36 -44.25
N TYR A 69 40.08 34.63 -44.26
CA TYR A 69 40.39 33.67 -45.32
C TYR A 69 39.62 32.34 -45.18
N LEU A 70 39.19 31.99 -43.96
CA LEU A 70 38.48 30.74 -43.66
C LEU A 70 36.95 30.88 -43.74
N GLN A 71 36.41 32.10 -43.78
CA GLN A 71 34.96 32.37 -43.81
C GLN A 71 34.22 31.71 -44.98
N SER A 72 34.84 31.57 -46.17
CA SER A 72 34.16 30.94 -47.33
C SER A 72 34.07 29.41 -47.20
N LEU A 73 35.07 28.78 -46.56
CA LEU A 73 35.05 27.36 -46.20
C LEU A 73 34.00 27.13 -45.09
N PHE A 74 33.89 28.07 -44.15
CA PHE A 74 32.95 28.00 -43.04
C PHE A 74 31.49 28.28 -43.39
N TYR A 75 31.21 29.07 -44.43
CA TYR A 75 29.85 29.24 -44.95
C TYR A 75 29.24 27.89 -45.38
N LYS A 76 30.06 26.96 -45.90
CA LYS A 76 29.67 25.57 -46.18
C LYS A 76 29.65 24.67 -44.94
N LEU A 77 30.48 24.92 -43.92
CA LEU A 77 30.50 24.18 -42.65
C LEU A 77 29.47 24.68 -41.61
N LYS A 78 28.83 25.83 -41.78
CA LYS A 78 27.79 26.37 -40.86
C LYS A 78 26.60 25.42 -40.69
N LEU A 79 26.29 24.66 -41.74
CA LEU A 79 25.31 23.57 -41.71
C LEU A 79 25.76 22.41 -40.79
N SER A 80 27.08 22.16 -40.71
CA SER A 80 27.67 21.04 -39.95
C SER A 80 27.78 21.32 -38.44
N SER A 81 27.92 22.58 -38.03
CA SER A 81 27.98 22.97 -36.61
C SER A 81 26.61 22.86 -35.93
N GLY A 82 25.52 23.19 -36.64
CA GLY A 82 24.15 22.92 -36.20
C GLY A 82 23.85 21.41 -36.07
N ILE A 83 24.40 20.59 -36.97
CA ILE A 83 24.29 19.12 -36.90
C ILE A 83 25.05 18.57 -35.68
N LEU A 84 26.22 19.12 -35.34
CA LEU A 84 26.96 18.72 -34.13
C LEU A 84 26.21 19.08 -32.84
N LEU A 85 25.58 20.25 -32.80
CA LEU A 85 24.75 20.69 -31.66
C LEU A 85 23.49 19.82 -31.52
N LEU A 86 22.85 19.46 -32.64
CA LEU A 86 21.73 18.52 -32.69
C LEU A 86 22.16 17.13 -32.17
N LEU A 87 23.31 16.62 -32.61
CA LEU A 87 23.85 15.34 -32.16
C LEU A 87 24.14 15.34 -30.65
N PHE A 88 24.79 16.38 -30.13
CA PHE A 88 25.00 16.55 -28.70
C PHE A 88 23.67 16.54 -27.92
N TYR A 89 22.67 17.27 -28.42
CA TYR A 89 21.39 17.41 -27.73
C TYR A 89 20.55 16.12 -27.80
N VAL A 90 20.55 15.41 -28.94
CA VAL A 90 19.92 14.09 -29.06
C VAL A 90 20.55 13.10 -28.09
N LEU A 91 21.87 13.15 -27.89
CA LEU A 91 22.56 12.30 -26.92
C LEU A 91 22.24 12.71 -25.47
N LEU A 92 22.13 14.00 -25.16
CA LEU A 92 21.71 14.52 -23.85
C LEU A 92 20.26 14.13 -23.51
N LEU A 93 19.33 14.29 -24.46
CA LEU A 93 17.93 13.87 -24.32
C LEU A 93 17.82 12.36 -24.10
N ARG A 94 18.60 11.57 -24.84
CA ARG A 94 18.65 10.12 -24.68
C ARG A 94 19.22 9.71 -23.33
N PHE A 95 20.20 10.45 -22.81
CA PHE A 95 20.74 10.27 -21.46
C PHE A 95 19.70 10.58 -20.38
N ILE A 96 18.97 11.70 -20.49
CA ILE A 96 17.87 12.06 -19.57
C ILE A 96 16.76 11.01 -19.59
N LEU A 97 16.35 10.53 -20.78
CA LEU A 97 15.35 9.48 -20.96
C LEU A 97 15.74 8.17 -20.26
N ILE A 98 17.02 7.82 -20.29
CA ILE A 98 17.52 6.59 -19.68
C ILE A 98 17.66 6.74 -18.15
N LEU A 99 18.12 7.89 -17.66
CA LEU A 99 18.14 8.23 -16.23
C LEU A 99 16.74 8.16 -15.61
N ILE A 100 15.72 8.64 -16.32
CA ILE A 100 14.33 8.60 -15.86
C ILE A 100 13.78 7.17 -15.88
N LYS A 101 14.19 6.34 -16.85
CA LYS A 101 13.80 4.93 -16.94
C LYS A 101 14.36 4.10 -15.77
N ASP A 102 15.58 4.38 -15.32
CA ASP A 102 16.22 3.65 -14.23
C ASP A 102 15.84 4.20 -12.83
N MET A 103 15.37 5.46 -12.73
CA MET A 103 14.93 6.08 -11.47
C MET A 103 13.49 5.75 -11.02
N THR A 104 12.68 5.07 -11.84
CA THR A 104 11.32 4.66 -11.44
C THR A 104 11.34 3.45 -10.51
N PHE A 105 11.70 3.66 -9.25
CA PHE A 105 11.75 2.64 -8.18
C PHE A 105 10.54 2.68 -7.23
N VAL A 106 9.41 3.26 -7.63
CA VAL A 106 8.20 3.36 -6.78
C VAL A 106 7.03 2.61 -7.44
N GLU A 107 6.54 1.59 -6.74
CA GLU A 107 5.53 0.60 -7.16
C GLU A 107 4.08 1.09 -7.02
N THR A 108 3.68 2.15 -7.73
CA THR A 108 2.24 2.41 -7.97
C THR A 108 1.98 2.88 -9.40
N ASP A 109 1.05 2.21 -10.09
CA ASP A 109 0.85 2.31 -11.54
C ASP A 109 0.24 3.64 -12.02
N GLU A 110 -0.66 4.26 -11.26
CA GLU A 110 -1.24 5.57 -11.63
C GLU A 110 -0.21 6.71 -11.58
N TYR A 111 0.71 6.67 -10.63
CA TYR A 111 1.73 7.71 -10.47
C TYR A 111 2.79 7.65 -11.58
N LYS A 112 3.10 6.44 -12.08
CA LYS A 112 3.94 6.23 -13.26
C LYS A 112 3.36 6.93 -14.49
N GLU A 113 2.05 6.81 -14.71
CA GLU A 113 1.44 7.31 -15.95
C GLU A 113 1.40 8.84 -16.02
N SER A 114 0.97 9.50 -14.94
CA SER A 114 0.92 10.98 -14.90
C SER A 114 2.30 11.61 -14.96
N THR A 115 3.28 11.01 -14.27
CA THR A 115 4.67 11.50 -14.27
C THR A 115 5.32 11.32 -15.64
N ARG A 116 5.09 10.17 -16.29
CA ARG A 116 5.59 9.88 -17.65
C ARG A 116 4.99 10.83 -18.69
N LYS A 117 3.69 11.14 -18.60
CA LYS A 117 3.03 12.12 -19.50
C LYS A 117 3.64 13.51 -19.36
N TYR A 118 3.86 13.99 -18.14
CA TYR A 118 4.45 15.31 -17.89
C TYR A 118 5.90 15.41 -18.39
N VAL A 119 6.72 14.37 -18.14
CA VAL A 119 8.10 14.31 -18.66
C VAL A 119 8.13 14.27 -20.18
N LEU A 120 7.26 13.47 -20.82
CA LEU A 120 7.16 13.41 -22.28
C LEU A 120 6.72 14.75 -22.88
N LEU A 121 5.81 15.47 -22.23
CA LEU A 121 5.39 16.81 -22.64
C LEU A 121 6.55 17.81 -22.57
N MET A 122 7.27 17.85 -21.44
CA MET A 122 8.46 18.70 -21.29
C MET A 122 9.54 18.39 -22.33
N ILE A 123 9.75 17.11 -22.65
CA ILE A 123 10.67 16.68 -23.71
C ILE A 123 10.19 17.14 -25.09
N GLY A 124 8.89 16.99 -25.39
CA GLY A 124 8.29 17.43 -26.64
C GLY A 124 8.45 18.93 -26.85
N VAL A 125 8.15 19.73 -25.80
CA VAL A 125 8.31 21.19 -25.83
C VAL A 125 9.78 21.58 -26.04
N ASN A 126 10.71 21.00 -25.28
CA ASN A 126 12.14 21.31 -25.44
C ASN A 126 12.69 20.90 -26.82
N THR A 127 12.26 19.75 -27.36
CA THR A 127 12.67 19.28 -28.70
C THR A 127 12.13 20.21 -29.79
N LEU A 128 10.87 20.65 -29.67
CA LEU A 128 10.26 21.60 -30.60
C LEU A 128 10.99 22.95 -30.57
N MET A 129 11.32 23.45 -29.37
CA MET A 129 12.08 24.69 -29.20
C MET A 129 13.45 24.64 -29.89
N ILE A 130 14.11 23.48 -29.89
CA ILE A 130 15.42 23.32 -30.51
C ILE A 130 15.34 23.20 -32.01
N ILE A 131 14.33 22.49 -32.52
CA ILE A 131 14.04 22.47 -33.95
C ILE A 131 13.79 23.90 -34.45
N LEU A 132 13.05 24.71 -33.68
CA LEU A 132 12.79 26.13 -34.00
C LEU A 132 14.07 26.98 -33.96
N VAL A 133 14.93 26.81 -32.95
CA VAL A 133 16.24 27.51 -32.84
C VAL A 133 17.18 27.14 -34.00
N MET A 134 17.18 25.88 -34.41
CA MET A 134 17.98 25.44 -35.56
C MET A 134 17.43 25.96 -36.89
N PHE A 135 16.11 26.02 -37.05
CA PHE A 135 15.49 26.63 -38.21
C PHE A 135 15.79 28.13 -38.30
N THR A 136 15.90 28.83 -37.16
CA THR A 136 16.33 30.23 -37.15
C THR A 136 17.77 30.44 -37.59
N ASP A 137 18.71 29.62 -37.11
CA ASP A 137 20.11 29.70 -37.56
C ASP A 137 20.22 29.44 -39.08
N LEU A 138 19.36 28.57 -39.61
CA LEU A 138 19.25 28.30 -41.05
C LEU A 138 18.72 29.52 -41.83
N ILE A 139 17.63 30.15 -41.36
CA ILE A 139 17.01 31.32 -41.99
C ILE A 139 17.92 32.55 -41.91
N ILE A 140 18.51 32.82 -40.74
CA ILE A 140 19.48 33.92 -40.54
C ILE A 140 20.71 33.77 -41.44
N SER A 141 21.09 32.53 -41.80
CA SER A 141 22.21 32.28 -42.71
C SER A 141 21.91 32.56 -44.18
N HIS A 142 20.64 32.72 -44.57
CA HIS A 142 20.19 32.83 -45.96
C HIS A 142 19.55 34.19 -46.34
N GLU A 143 19.08 35.01 -45.40
CA GLU A 143 18.50 36.33 -45.70
C GLU A 143 19.51 37.48 -45.63
N LYS A 144 19.30 38.51 -46.47
CA LYS A 144 20.03 39.79 -46.41
C LYS A 144 19.65 40.56 -45.12
N PRO A 145 20.58 41.31 -44.50
CA PRO A 145 20.42 41.90 -43.17
C PRO A 145 19.26 42.90 -42.99
N GLU A 146 18.60 43.35 -44.07
CA GLU A 146 17.58 44.41 -44.02
C GLU A 146 16.15 43.92 -43.67
N TYR A 147 15.85 42.62 -43.73
CA TYR A 147 14.51 42.09 -43.40
C TYR A 147 14.56 40.98 -42.37
N ASN A 148 14.96 41.32 -41.14
CA ASN A 148 15.06 40.36 -40.04
C ASN A 148 13.67 40.14 -39.37
N LEU A 149 12.70 39.62 -40.12
CA LEU A 149 11.31 39.38 -39.66
C LEU A 149 11.25 38.38 -38.49
N THR A 150 12.25 37.50 -38.40
CA THR A 150 12.50 36.53 -37.31
C THR A 150 12.74 37.19 -35.95
N GLY A 151 13.17 38.46 -35.88
CA GLY A 151 13.39 39.16 -34.61
C GLY A 151 12.12 39.47 -33.80
N LEU A 152 10.95 39.48 -34.43
CA LEU A 152 9.67 39.85 -33.80
C LEU A 152 8.74 38.66 -33.56
N VAL A 153 8.83 37.63 -34.41
CA VAL A 153 7.99 36.42 -34.35
C VAL A 153 8.32 35.59 -33.10
N PHE A 154 9.60 35.55 -32.69
CA PHE A 154 10.05 34.73 -31.55
C PHE A 154 9.57 35.24 -30.19
N PRO A 155 9.74 36.52 -29.83
CA PRO A 155 9.14 37.08 -28.62
C PRO A 155 7.63 36.87 -28.56
N ALA A 156 6.93 36.99 -29.70
CA ALA A 156 5.49 36.74 -29.77
C ALA A 156 5.13 35.27 -29.50
N PHE A 157 5.90 34.32 -30.02
CA PHE A 157 5.71 32.89 -29.72
C PHE A 157 6.00 32.54 -28.25
N PHE A 158 7.05 33.12 -27.66
CA PHE A 158 7.34 32.95 -26.22
C PHE A 158 6.21 33.50 -25.33
N VAL A 159 5.63 34.64 -25.70
CA VAL A 159 4.46 35.19 -25.00
C VAL A 159 3.25 34.24 -25.13
N ILE A 160 3.01 33.66 -26.31
CA ILE A 160 1.90 32.72 -26.50
C ILE A 160 2.08 31.45 -25.65
N ILE A 161 3.29 30.87 -25.64
CA ILE A 161 3.59 29.68 -24.81
C ILE A 161 3.42 30.00 -23.32
N ALA A 162 3.95 31.13 -22.85
CA ALA A 162 3.79 31.56 -21.47
C ALA A 162 2.33 31.79 -21.08
N VAL A 163 1.50 32.31 -22.00
CA VAL A 163 0.06 32.48 -21.79
C VAL A 163 -0.66 31.12 -21.72
N VAL A 164 -0.30 30.15 -22.57
CA VAL A 164 -0.86 28.79 -22.52
C VAL A 164 -0.52 28.10 -21.21
N GLU A 165 0.75 28.15 -20.77
CA GLU A 165 1.17 27.60 -19.48
C GLU A 165 0.46 28.27 -18.30
N TYR A 166 0.23 29.59 -18.37
CA TYR A 166 -0.52 30.33 -17.36
C TYR A 166 -2.01 29.96 -17.30
N ILE A 167 -2.64 29.71 -18.44
CA ILE A 167 -4.06 29.27 -18.51
C ILE A 167 -4.21 27.85 -17.92
N GLU A 168 -3.30 26.94 -18.25
CA GLU A 168 -3.29 25.59 -17.70
C GLU A 168 -3.10 25.61 -16.16
N PHE A 169 -2.24 26.52 -15.66
CA PHE A 169 -2.07 26.80 -14.23
C PHE A 169 -3.36 27.26 -13.54
N VAL A 170 -4.07 28.27 -14.10
CA VAL A 170 -5.33 28.76 -13.52
C VAL A 170 -6.40 27.66 -13.50
N THR A 171 -6.39 26.79 -14.52
CA THR A 171 -7.34 25.69 -14.64
C THR A 171 -7.08 24.60 -13.59
N LEU A 172 -5.81 24.27 -13.33
CA LEU A 172 -5.39 23.33 -12.28
C LEU A 172 -5.70 23.88 -10.87
N MET A 173 -5.42 25.16 -10.61
CA MET A 173 -5.67 25.79 -9.31
C MET A 173 -7.16 25.89 -8.97
N LYS A 174 -8.03 26.06 -9.96
CA LYS A 174 -9.50 26.04 -9.77
C LYS A 174 -10.04 24.65 -9.44
N LYS A 175 -9.30 23.59 -9.75
CA LYS A 175 -9.76 22.19 -9.57
C LYS A 175 -9.42 21.63 -8.18
N GLU A 176 -8.48 22.24 -7.46
CA GLU A 176 -7.97 21.76 -6.16
C GLU A 176 -8.14 22.82 -5.05
N GLU A 177 -9.39 23.19 -4.76
CA GLU A 177 -9.74 24.13 -3.67
C GLU A 177 -9.17 23.67 -2.31
N GLY A 178 -8.14 24.37 -1.82
CA GLY A 178 -7.86 24.50 -0.38
C GLY A 178 -6.74 23.65 0.24
N LYS A 179 -6.04 22.77 -0.50
CA LYS A 179 -4.87 22.05 0.03
C LYS A 179 -3.65 22.21 -0.86
N ILE A 180 -2.84 23.24 -0.60
CA ILE A 180 -1.54 23.40 -1.28
C ILE A 180 -0.57 22.38 -0.70
N SER A 181 -0.52 21.19 -1.30
CA SER A 181 0.49 20.17 -1.01
C SER A 181 1.91 20.74 -1.25
N PRO A 182 2.97 20.18 -0.62
CA PRO A 182 4.35 20.56 -0.92
C PRO A 182 4.65 20.53 -2.42
N MET A 183 4.07 19.56 -3.14
CA MET A 183 4.20 19.40 -4.59
C MET A 183 3.59 20.58 -5.37
N ASN A 184 2.48 21.14 -4.89
CA ASN A 184 1.83 22.28 -5.53
C ASN A 184 2.62 23.57 -5.33
N LYS A 185 3.40 23.71 -4.23
CA LYS A 185 4.36 24.82 -4.08
C LYS A 185 5.53 24.72 -5.05
N ILE A 186 6.00 23.50 -5.30
CA ILE A 186 7.06 23.20 -6.27
C ILE A 186 6.59 23.52 -7.70
N ARG A 187 5.40 23.03 -8.07
CA ARG A 187 4.75 23.34 -9.36
C ARG A 187 4.49 24.84 -9.53
N PHE A 188 4.03 25.52 -8.49
CA PHE A 188 3.83 26.97 -8.47
C PHE A 188 5.13 27.74 -8.76
N LYS A 189 6.23 27.40 -8.07
CA LYS A 189 7.54 28.01 -8.34
C LYS A 189 8.01 27.70 -9.76
N THR A 190 7.81 26.48 -10.25
CA THR A 190 8.18 26.08 -11.61
C THR A 190 7.54 27.01 -12.64
N ILE A 191 6.21 27.09 -12.62
CA ILE A 191 5.41 27.81 -13.61
C ILE A 191 5.69 29.32 -13.52
N LEU A 192 5.83 29.86 -12.30
CA LEU A 192 6.15 31.26 -12.10
C LEU A 192 7.51 31.60 -12.75
N TRP A 193 8.53 30.78 -12.54
CA TRP A 193 9.88 31.05 -13.03
C TRP A 193 10.09 30.70 -14.52
N THR A 194 9.43 29.65 -15.04
CA THR A 194 9.50 29.28 -16.48
C THR A 194 8.63 30.18 -17.35
N GLY A 195 7.52 30.72 -16.82
CA GLY A 195 6.63 31.60 -17.58
C GLY A 195 7.01 33.07 -17.54
N THR A 196 7.34 33.62 -16.37
CA THR A 196 7.49 35.09 -16.23
C THR A 196 8.85 35.62 -16.66
N VAL A 197 9.94 34.90 -16.36
CA VAL A 197 11.29 35.40 -16.63
C VAL A 197 11.61 35.40 -18.13
N PRO A 198 11.29 34.35 -18.91
CA PRO A 198 11.48 34.40 -20.36
C PRO A 198 10.67 35.49 -21.04
N VAL A 199 9.46 35.82 -20.56
CA VAL A 199 8.64 36.91 -21.09
C VAL A 199 9.27 38.28 -20.81
N ILE A 200 9.72 38.54 -19.57
CA ILE A 200 10.39 39.79 -19.21
C ILE A 200 11.67 39.97 -20.02
N LEU A 201 12.43 38.88 -20.16
CA LEU A 201 13.64 38.86 -20.96
C LEU A 201 13.31 39.13 -22.43
N ALA A 202 12.32 38.44 -23.01
CA ALA A 202 11.94 38.61 -24.42
C ALA A 202 11.49 40.05 -24.74
N LEU A 203 10.77 40.68 -23.81
CA LEU A 203 10.41 42.10 -23.89
C LEU A 203 11.66 43.00 -23.85
N ALA A 204 12.64 42.70 -23.01
CA ALA A 204 13.90 43.44 -22.96
C ALA A 204 14.69 43.31 -24.28
N GLU A 205 14.68 42.14 -24.92
CA GLU A 205 15.31 41.94 -26.23
C GLU A 205 14.62 42.75 -27.33
N ILE A 206 13.28 42.78 -27.37
CA ILE A 206 12.52 43.62 -28.30
C ILE A 206 12.93 45.09 -28.13
N LEU A 207 12.99 45.57 -26.89
CA LEU A 207 13.37 46.95 -26.59
C LEU A 207 14.81 47.24 -27.05
N ILE A 208 15.77 46.38 -26.75
CA ILE A 208 17.16 46.56 -27.19
C ILE A 208 17.27 46.61 -28.71
N ARG A 209 16.53 45.75 -29.43
CA ARG A 209 16.50 45.75 -30.90
C ARG A 209 15.92 47.04 -31.48
N VAL A 210 14.84 47.55 -30.89
CA VAL A 210 14.20 48.80 -31.32
C VAL A 210 15.12 50.01 -31.11
N PHE A 211 15.90 50.04 -30.03
CA PHE A 211 16.69 51.21 -29.65
C PHE A 211 18.16 51.20 -30.10
N VAL A 212 18.78 50.04 -30.36
CA VAL A 212 20.26 49.92 -30.58
C VAL A 212 20.65 49.53 -32.01
N GLY A 213 19.73 48.98 -32.82
CA GLY A 213 19.95 48.68 -34.25
C GLY A 213 20.38 47.23 -34.58
N PRO A 214 20.28 46.81 -35.86
CA PRO A 214 20.35 45.40 -36.30
C PRO A 214 21.75 44.77 -36.36
N GLU A 215 22.84 45.55 -36.44
CA GLU A 215 24.19 44.99 -36.63
C GLU A 215 24.91 44.61 -35.32
N THR A 216 24.59 45.29 -34.22
CA THR A 216 25.11 44.97 -32.87
C THR A 216 24.30 43.87 -32.18
N THR A 217 23.06 43.63 -32.62
CA THR A 217 22.09 42.73 -31.98
C THR A 217 22.37 41.24 -32.20
N THR A 218 23.10 40.85 -33.24
CA THR A 218 23.48 39.44 -33.50
C THR A 218 24.39 38.86 -32.42
N SER A 219 25.28 39.69 -31.84
CA SER A 219 26.17 39.27 -30.75
C SER A 219 25.44 39.20 -29.39
N TYR A 220 24.56 40.16 -29.11
CA TYR A 220 23.78 40.19 -27.87
C TYR A 220 22.66 39.14 -27.82
N GLY A 221 22.00 38.84 -28.94
CA GLY A 221 20.95 37.81 -29.02
C GLY A 221 21.46 36.41 -28.66
N SER A 222 22.71 36.09 -29.02
CA SER A 222 23.36 34.82 -28.67
C SER A 222 23.59 34.71 -27.15
N PHE A 223 24.20 35.74 -26.54
CA PHE A 223 24.41 35.81 -25.09
C PHE A 223 23.11 35.70 -24.29
N PHE A 224 22.06 36.33 -24.81
CA PHE A 224 20.74 36.36 -24.22
C PHE A 224 20.05 34.98 -24.25
N MET A 225 20.12 34.26 -25.38
CA MET A 225 19.64 32.88 -25.49
C MET A 225 20.37 31.93 -24.53
N TYR A 226 21.69 32.09 -24.36
CA TYR A 226 22.44 31.34 -23.34
C TYR A 226 21.97 31.67 -21.91
N GLY A 227 21.65 32.94 -21.63
CA GLY A 227 21.10 33.36 -20.32
C GLY A 227 19.77 32.68 -19.99
N ILE A 228 18.83 32.64 -20.94
CA ILE A 228 17.55 31.92 -20.78
C ILE A 228 17.80 30.43 -20.56
N PHE A 229 18.71 29.83 -21.33
CA PHE A 229 19.06 28.41 -21.20
C PHE A 229 19.63 28.06 -19.82
N PHE A 230 20.60 28.85 -19.31
CA PHE A 230 21.18 28.61 -17.98
C PHE A 230 20.18 28.84 -16.86
N LEU A 231 19.28 29.80 -17.01
CA LEU A 231 18.20 30.01 -16.07
C LEU A 231 17.22 28.82 -16.06
N SER A 232 16.78 28.36 -17.23
CA SER A 232 15.89 27.19 -17.32
C SER A 232 16.54 25.91 -16.79
N LEU A 233 17.84 25.73 -17.07
CA LEU A 233 18.61 24.60 -16.57
C LEU A 233 18.72 24.66 -15.04
N GLY A 234 19.10 25.81 -14.47
CA GLY A 234 19.20 26.00 -13.03
C GLY A 234 17.88 25.77 -12.29
N LEU A 235 16.77 26.22 -12.89
CA LEU A 235 15.42 25.97 -12.37
C LEU A 235 15.06 24.48 -12.41
N SER A 236 15.32 23.82 -13.55
CA SER A 236 15.04 22.38 -13.70
C SER A 236 15.83 21.52 -12.70
N LEU A 237 17.08 21.90 -12.41
CA LEU A 237 17.92 21.24 -11.41
C LEU A 237 17.39 21.48 -10.00
N ASN A 238 17.04 22.72 -9.65
CA ASN A 238 16.48 23.03 -8.33
C ASN A 238 15.17 22.23 -8.08
N LEU A 239 14.32 22.18 -9.10
CA LEU A 239 13.12 21.37 -9.09
C LEU A 239 13.42 19.89 -8.88
N MET A 240 14.35 19.33 -9.64
CA MET A 240 14.77 17.95 -9.47
C MET A 240 15.24 17.68 -8.03
N PHE A 241 16.03 18.57 -7.43
CA PHE A 241 16.47 18.44 -6.03
C PHE A 241 15.29 18.48 -5.04
N GLU A 242 14.33 19.38 -5.24
CA GLU A 242 13.15 19.48 -4.37
C GLU A 242 12.25 18.24 -4.49
N TYR A 243 12.06 17.73 -5.72
CA TYR A 243 11.34 16.47 -5.99
C TYR A 243 12.05 15.26 -5.36
N MET A 244 13.37 15.14 -5.52
CA MET A 244 14.16 14.07 -4.90
C MET A 244 14.03 14.08 -3.37
N GLY A 245 13.98 15.27 -2.76
CA GLY A 245 13.76 15.40 -1.31
C GLY A 245 12.36 14.98 -0.85
N VAL A 246 11.33 15.15 -1.68
CA VAL A 246 9.98 14.64 -1.38
C VAL A 246 9.93 13.12 -1.52
N LEU A 247 10.52 12.57 -2.59
CA LEU A 247 10.58 11.14 -2.83
C LEU A 247 11.33 10.39 -1.73
N SER A 248 12.46 10.94 -1.25
CA SER A 248 13.20 10.33 -0.14
C SER A 248 12.35 10.27 1.13
N ARG A 249 11.64 11.35 1.48
CA ARG A 249 10.74 11.38 2.64
C ARG A 249 9.58 10.39 2.52
N MET A 250 8.98 10.25 1.33
CA MET A 250 7.94 9.25 1.09
C MET A 250 8.48 7.82 1.22
N SER A 251 9.65 7.53 0.65
CA SER A 251 10.28 6.21 0.78
C SER A 251 10.60 5.86 2.23
N GLU A 252 11.09 6.84 3.01
CA GLU A 252 11.40 6.65 4.42
C GLU A 252 10.11 6.44 5.23
N SER A 253 9.06 7.22 4.96
CA SER A 253 7.76 7.06 5.60
C SER A 253 7.14 5.69 5.29
N ASN A 254 7.19 5.25 4.04
CA ASN A 254 6.68 3.93 3.63
C ASN A 254 7.48 2.81 4.28
N ARG A 255 8.80 2.94 4.36
CA ARG A 255 9.66 1.97 5.06
C ARG A 255 9.32 1.90 6.54
N LYS A 256 9.19 3.04 7.23
CA LYS A 256 8.78 3.09 8.64
C LYS A 256 7.40 2.47 8.86
N MET A 257 6.45 2.73 7.97
CA MET A 257 5.11 2.14 8.03
C MET A 257 5.17 0.63 7.86
N SER A 258 5.95 0.14 6.89
CA SER A 258 6.15 -1.31 6.68
C SER A 258 6.83 -1.98 7.87
N GLU A 259 7.83 -1.34 8.47
CA GLU A 259 8.51 -1.86 9.67
C GLU A 259 7.56 -1.90 10.88
N LEU A 260 6.71 -0.88 11.05
CA LEU A 260 5.70 -0.85 12.11
C LEU A 260 4.61 -1.91 11.90
N ASN A 261 4.08 -2.04 10.69
CA ASN A 261 3.10 -3.08 10.34
C ASN A 261 3.66 -4.48 10.60
N LYS A 262 4.93 -4.72 10.26
CA LYS A 262 5.58 -6.00 10.54
C LYS A 262 5.63 -6.29 12.03
N LYS A 263 6.02 -5.31 12.86
CA LYS A 263 6.02 -5.46 14.32
C LYS A 263 4.63 -5.75 14.88
N MET A 264 3.61 -5.02 14.41
CA MET A 264 2.22 -5.29 14.81
C MET A 264 1.77 -6.71 14.45
N LEU A 265 2.11 -7.19 13.24
CA LEU A 265 1.81 -8.56 12.84
C LEU A 265 2.53 -9.60 13.70
N ASP A 266 3.77 -9.34 14.10
CA ASP A 266 4.51 -10.23 15.01
C ASP A 266 3.87 -10.25 16.42
N GLU A 267 3.37 -9.11 16.92
CA GLU A 267 2.61 -9.04 18.18
C GLU A 267 1.28 -9.83 18.09
N VAL A 268 0.54 -9.69 16.99
CA VAL A 268 -0.70 -10.46 16.75
C VAL A 268 -0.43 -11.96 16.70
N ARG A 269 0.65 -12.39 16.02
CA ARG A 269 1.06 -13.81 15.99
C ARG A 269 1.43 -14.35 17.36
N THR A 270 2.06 -13.52 18.19
CA THR A 270 2.39 -13.88 19.57
C THR A 270 1.12 -14.09 20.40
N ALA A 271 0.15 -13.18 20.28
CA ALA A 271 -1.15 -13.32 20.93
C ALA A 271 -1.93 -14.55 20.44
N GLN A 272 -1.90 -14.83 19.13
CA GLN A 272 -2.46 -16.04 18.53
C GLN A 272 -1.85 -17.30 19.15
N SER A 273 -0.52 -17.36 19.24
CA SER A 273 0.18 -18.52 19.80
C SER A 273 -0.19 -18.75 21.27
N LEU A 274 -0.35 -17.66 22.04
CA LEU A 274 -0.83 -17.72 23.42
C LEU A 274 -2.27 -18.25 23.48
N GLN A 275 -3.20 -17.73 22.66
CA GLN A 275 -4.58 -18.22 22.63
C GLN A 275 -4.66 -19.70 22.28
N PHE A 276 -3.94 -20.15 21.25
CA PHE A 276 -3.89 -21.57 20.88
C PHE A 276 -3.35 -22.45 22.00
N SER A 277 -2.40 -21.95 22.82
CA SER A 277 -1.91 -22.69 23.98
C SER A 277 -2.92 -22.83 25.11
N LEU A 278 -3.97 -22.00 25.14
CA LEU A 278 -5.06 -22.06 26.11
C LEU A 278 -6.18 -23.04 25.70
N LEU A 279 -6.20 -23.44 24.41
CA LEU A 279 -7.15 -24.44 23.92
C LEU A 279 -6.85 -25.81 24.52
N PRO A 280 -7.89 -26.59 24.86
CA PRO A 280 -7.77 -27.80 25.66
C PRO A 280 -7.34 -29.04 24.84
N ILE A 281 -6.34 -28.93 23.94
CA ILE A 281 -5.99 -30.00 22.98
C ILE A 281 -5.62 -31.32 23.69
N ASP A 282 -4.83 -31.25 24.76
CA ASP A 282 -4.45 -32.45 25.50
C ASP A 282 -5.63 -33.01 26.32
N LYS A 283 -6.42 -32.16 26.97
CA LYS A 283 -7.65 -32.57 27.68
C LYS A 283 -8.65 -33.22 26.73
N GLN A 284 -8.81 -32.67 25.52
CA GLN A 284 -9.69 -33.21 24.49
C GLN A 284 -9.36 -34.68 24.20
N ARG A 285 -8.08 -35.03 24.05
CA ARG A 285 -7.66 -36.42 23.81
C ARG A 285 -7.96 -37.36 24.99
N GLU A 286 -7.97 -36.84 26.21
CA GLU A 286 -8.35 -37.63 27.39
C GLU A 286 -9.86 -37.84 27.46
N ILE A 287 -10.65 -36.79 27.21
CA ILE A 287 -12.11 -36.87 27.17
C ILE A 287 -12.60 -37.78 26.03
N GLN A 288 -11.95 -37.75 24.86
CA GLN A 288 -12.26 -38.64 23.74
C GLN A 288 -12.07 -40.14 24.06
N LYS A 289 -11.36 -40.49 25.13
CA LYS A 289 -11.27 -41.88 25.62
C LYS A 289 -12.46 -42.30 26.48
N LEU A 290 -13.17 -41.32 27.05
CA LEU A 290 -14.29 -41.52 27.96
C LEU A 290 -15.64 -41.36 27.25
N LEU A 291 -15.70 -40.55 26.19
CA LEU A 291 -16.92 -40.19 25.48
C LEU A 291 -16.64 -40.02 23.98
N ASP A 292 -17.53 -40.50 23.12
CA ASP A 292 -17.42 -40.32 21.67
C ASP A 292 -17.74 -38.86 21.32
N MET A 293 -16.70 -38.09 21.01
CA MET A 293 -16.79 -36.66 20.72
C MET A 293 -15.77 -36.26 19.65
N GLU A 294 -16.18 -35.34 18.77
CA GLU A 294 -15.28 -34.64 17.86
C GLU A 294 -15.56 -33.13 17.88
N ILE A 295 -14.53 -32.32 17.67
CA ILE A 295 -14.63 -30.86 17.59
C ILE A 295 -13.86 -30.31 16.38
N SER A 296 -14.45 -29.30 15.75
CA SER A 296 -13.83 -28.47 14.72
C SER A 296 -13.86 -27.01 15.16
N TYR A 297 -12.70 -26.36 15.05
CA TYR A 297 -12.51 -24.94 15.34
C TYR A 297 -11.84 -24.26 14.16
N MET A 298 -12.55 -23.33 13.53
CA MET A 298 -12.10 -22.57 12.36
C MET A 298 -12.22 -21.07 12.64
N PRO A 299 -11.16 -20.40 13.13
CA PRO A 299 -11.20 -18.96 13.37
C PRO A 299 -11.19 -18.15 12.06
N MET A 300 -11.92 -17.03 12.04
CA MET A 300 -11.97 -16.07 10.93
C MET A 300 -10.66 -15.31 10.78
N GLN A 301 -10.06 -14.92 11.91
CA GLN A 301 -8.84 -14.13 11.98
C GLN A 301 -7.70 -14.92 12.63
N SER A 302 -6.54 -14.27 12.78
CA SER A 302 -5.42 -14.87 13.52
C SER A 302 -5.77 -15.16 14.99
N VAL A 303 -6.70 -14.42 15.59
CA VAL A 303 -7.12 -14.63 16.98
C VAL A 303 -8.64 -14.63 17.00
N GLY A 304 -9.24 -15.71 17.50
CA GLY A 304 -10.67 -15.90 17.48
C GLY A 304 -11.41 -15.32 18.67
N GLY A 305 -12.69 -15.00 18.48
CA GLY A 305 -13.69 -14.69 19.50
C GLY A 305 -14.45 -15.91 20.03
N ASP A 306 -14.27 -17.10 19.46
CA ASP A 306 -14.87 -18.33 19.97
C ASP A 306 -13.99 -19.05 21.03
N TYR A 307 -14.63 -19.74 21.99
CA TYR A 307 -13.95 -20.53 23.02
C TYR A 307 -14.68 -21.82 23.37
N TYR A 308 -13.92 -22.88 23.63
CA TYR A 308 -14.43 -24.13 24.16
C TYR A 308 -13.47 -24.74 25.20
N ASP A 309 -14.02 -25.45 26.18
CA ASP A 309 -13.24 -26.24 27.15
C ASP A 309 -13.99 -27.46 27.67
N PHE A 310 -13.23 -28.36 28.28
CA PHE A 310 -13.69 -29.61 28.86
C PHE A 310 -13.09 -29.80 30.24
N TYR A 311 -13.91 -30.24 31.18
CA TYR A 311 -13.46 -30.56 32.53
C TYR A 311 -14.10 -31.86 32.99
N GLN A 312 -13.26 -32.82 33.36
CA GLN A 312 -13.70 -33.97 34.13
C GLN A 312 -13.86 -33.53 35.58
N ILE A 313 -15.11 -33.44 36.05
CA ILE A 313 -15.43 -32.98 37.41
C ILE A 313 -15.16 -34.07 38.43
N ASP A 314 -15.50 -35.31 38.08
CA ASP A 314 -15.22 -36.52 38.82
C ASP A 314 -15.17 -37.72 37.84
N ASP A 315 -15.10 -38.95 38.35
CA ASP A 315 -15.06 -40.17 37.51
C ASP A 315 -16.33 -40.40 36.68
N ARG A 316 -17.39 -39.61 36.90
CA ARG A 316 -18.72 -39.80 36.34
C ARG A 316 -19.20 -38.60 35.52
N LYS A 317 -18.74 -37.40 35.83
CA LYS A 317 -19.29 -36.15 35.30
C LYS A 317 -18.29 -35.40 34.42
N LEU A 318 -18.73 -35.05 33.22
CA LEU A 318 -17.99 -34.25 32.25
C LEU A 318 -18.71 -32.93 32.01
N LEU A 319 -18.01 -31.82 32.25
CA LEU A 319 -18.45 -30.49 31.90
C LEU A 319 -17.89 -30.10 30.55
N MET A 320 -18.73 -29.55 29.70
CA MET A 320 -18.35 -28.94 28.44
C MET A 320 -18.84 -27.50 28.41
N ILE A 321 -18.02 -26.64 27.81
CA ILE A 321 -18.31 -25.22 27.66
C ILE A 321 -18.01 -24.84 26.23
N LEU A 322 -18.92 -24.07 25.63
CA LEU A 322 -18.76 -23.41 24.35
C LEU A 322 -19.23 -21.97 24.51
N GLY A 323 -18.62 -21.02 23.82
CA GLY A 323 -19.12 -19.66 23.79
C GLY A 323 -18.45 -18.77 22.77
N ASP A 324 -19.07 -17.60 22.58
CA ASP A 324 -18.57 -16.47 21.79
C ASP A 324 -18.45 -15.20 22.67
N ALA A 325 -17.35 -14.45 22.55
CA ALA A 325 -17.05 -13.27 23.34
C ALA A 325 -17.14 -12.03 22.46
N SER A 326 -17.80 -10.99 22.98
CA SER A 326 -18.04 -9.77 22.25
C SER A 326 -16.75 -9.12 21.74
N GLY A 327 -16.71 -8.85 20.44
CA GLY A 327 -15.56 -8.25 19.76
C GLY A 327 -14.87 -9.27 18.86
N HIS A 328 -13.63 -9.00 18.47
CA HIS A 328 -12.84 -9.91 17.66
C HIS A 328 -11.35 -9.72 17.96
N GLY A 329 -10.53 -10.69 17.56
CA GLY A 329 -9.09 -10.62 17.73
C GLY A 329 -8.63 -10.72 19.19
N ILE A 330 -7.58 -9.98 19.52
CA ILE A 330 -6.92 -10.03 20.86
C ILE A 330 -7.90 -9.67 21.99
N TYR A 331 -8.84 -8.75 21.72
CA TYR A 331 -9.78 -8.29 22.73
C TYR A 331 -10.70 -9.41 23.24
N ALA A 332 -11.29 -10.17 22.32
CA ALA A 332 -12.15 -11.31 22.67
C ALA A 332 -11.36 -12.42 23.36
N ALA A 333 -10.14 -12.71 22.90
CA ALA A 333 -9.25 -13.67 23.55
C ALA A 333 -8.91 -13.32 25.01
N MET A 334 -8.82 -12.02 25.35
CA MET A 334 -8.62 -11.60 26.74
C MET A 334 -9.84 -11.87 27.62
N ILE A 335 -11.06 -11.64 27.10
CA ILE A 335 -12.31 -11.95 27.80
C ILE A 335 -12.37 -13.46 28.11
N TRP A 336 -11.95 -14.30 27.15
CA TRP A 336 -11.88 -15.73 27.37
C TRP A 336 -10.87 -16.18 28.40
N ALA A 337 -9.66 -15.62 28.36
CA ALA A 337 -8.65 -15.95 29.36
C ALA A 337 -9.18 -15.65 30.79
N MET A 338 -9.93 -14.55 30.95
CA MET A 338 -10.58 -14.22 32.23
C MET A 338 -11.70 -15.22 32.58
N LEU A 339 -12.56 -15.56 31.62
CA LEU A 339 -13.64 -16.54 31.81
C LEU A 339 -13.11 -17.92 32.17
N LYS A 340 -12.05 -18.38 31.51
CA LYS A 340 -11.38 -19.65 31.78
C LYS A 340 -10.90 -19.73 33.23
N VAL A 341 -10.18 -18.70 33.68
CA VAL A 341 -9.66 -18.64 35.07
C VAL A 341 -10.81 -18.70 36.07
N GLU A 342 -11.89 -17.94 35.85
CA GLU A 342 -13.04 -17.94 36.75
C GLU A 342 -13.81 -19.26 36.74
N VAL A 343 -13.92 -19.92 35.59
CA VAL A 343 -14.51 -21.26 35.48
C VAL A 343 -13.66 -22.29 36.24
N GLU A 344 -12.34 -22.26 36.08
CA GLU A 344 -11.42 -23.16 36.79
C GLU A 344 -11.53 -22.97 38.30
N GLU A 345 -11.59 -21.73 38.79
CA GLU A 345 -11.76 -21.43 40.21
C GLU A 345 -13.11 -21.94 40.75
N ILE A 346 -14.21 -21.78 40.00
CA ILE A 346 -15.53 -22.30 40.38
C ILE A 346 -15.55 -23.84 40.46
N ILE A 347 -14.80 -24.51 39.58
CA ILE A 347 -14.63 -25.96 39.60
C ILE A 347 -13.83 -26.39 40.84
N GLU A 348 -12.70 -25.74 41.13
CA GLU A 348 -11.89 -26.02 42.32
C GLU A 348 -12.66 -25.79 43.63
N GLU A 349 -13.55 -24.79 43.67
CA GLU A 349 -14.47 -24.54 44.78
C GLU A 349 -15.61 -25.58 44.90
N ASN A 350 -15.67 -26.59 44.03
CA ASN A 350 -16.70 -27.64 43.96
C ASN A 350 -18.14 -27.11 43.77
N GLN A 351 -18.30 -25.91 43.19
CA GLN A 351 -19.63 -25.31 43.00
C GLN A 351 -20.31 -25.75 41.69
N ILE A 352 -19.57 -26.42 40.81
CA ILE A 352 -20.07 -26.82 39.48
C ILE A 352 -21.16 -27.89 39.51
N SER A 353 -21.35 -28.57 40.65
CA SER A 353 -22.42 -29.56 40.84
C SER A 353 -23.82 -28.96 40.68
N ASP A 354 -23.96 -27.65 40.89
CA ASP A 354 -25.15 -26.87 40.56
C ASP A 354 -24.79 -25.83 39.49
N LEU A 355 -25.07 -26.16 38.22
CA LEU A 355 -24.76 -25.28 37.09
C LEU A 355 -25.42 -23.90 37.20
N ALA A 356 -26.63 -23.82 37.76
CA ALA A 356 -27.35 -22.56 37.89
C ALA A 356 -26.66 -21.64 38.91
N GLN A 357 -26.22 -22.18 40.04
CA GLN A 357 -25.44 -21.45 41.03
C GLN A 357 -24.06 -21.05 40.48
N ALA A 358 -23.38 -21.98 39.80
CA ALA A 358 -22.08 -21.74 39.19
C ALA A 358 -22.12 -20.59 38.18
N PHE A 359 -23.08 -20.58 37.25
CA PHE A 359 -23.22 -19.51 36.26
C PHE A 359 -23.65 -18.17 36.88
N THR A 360 -24.47 -18.20 37.94
CA THR A 360 -24.82 -16.99 38.70
C THR A 360 -23.58 -16.38 39.37
N LEU A 361 -22.69 -17.23 39.92
CA LEU A 361 -21.42 -16.77 40.49
C LEU A 361 -20.47 -16.27 39.41
N LEU A 362 -20.30 -17.02 38.31
CA LEU A 362 -19.46 -16.65 37.16
C LEU A 362 -19.84 -15.26 36.64
N ASN A 363 -21.13 -15.04 36.38
CA ASN A 363 -21.63 -13.74 35.93
C ASN A 363 -21.31 -12.62 36.93
N LYS A 364 -21.49 -12.86 38.23
CA LYS A 364 -21.20 -11.86 39.27
C LYS A 364 -19.71 -11.50 39.31
N ARG A 365 -18.81 -12.47 39.13
CA ARG A 365 -17.36 -12.25 39.11
C ARG A 365 -16.95 -11.52 37.84
N ILE A 366 -17.40 -11.98 36.68
CA ILE A 366 -17.08 -11.38 35.37
C ILE A 366 -17.65 -9.97 35.21
N THR A 367 -18.88 -9.71 35.66
CA THR A 367 -19.47 -8.36 35.58
C THR A 367 -18.64 -7.34 36.37
N ARG A 368 -17.97 -7.74 37.46
CA ARG A 368 -17.07 -6.83 38.20
C ARG A 368 -15.80 -6.50 37.41
N ILE A 369 -15.31 -7.46 36.62
CA ILE A 369 -14.12 -7.29 35.78
C ILE A 369 -14.46 -6.41 34.56
N LEU A 370 -15.64 -6.59 33.98
CA LEU A 370 -16.08 -5.94 32.73
C LEU A 370 -16.93 -4.66 32.92
N GLU A 371 -17.12 -4.18 34.15
CA GLU A 371 -18.10 -3.12 34.51
C GLU A 371 -17.97 -1.82 33.66
N ASN A 372 -16.80 -1.55 33.08
CA ASN A 372 -16.52 -0.33 32.29
C ASN A 372 -16.23 -0.58 30.81
N THR A 373 -16.31 -1.82 30.32
CA THR A 373 -15.87 -2.17 28.96
C THR A 373 -17.03 -2.44 28.00
N TYR A 374 -18.27 -2.42 28.47
CA TYR A 374 -19.47 -2.82 27.71
C TYR A 374 -19.35 -4.19 27.02
N SER A 375 -18.46 -5.04 27.53
CA SER A 375 -18.16 -6.35 26.95
C SER A 375 -19.01 -7.42 27.60
N TYR A 376 -19.26 -8.48 26.84
CA TYR A 376 -20.06 -9.61 27.27
C TYR A 376 -19.54 -10.88 26.62
N ALA A 377 -20.01 -12.01 27.12
CA ALA A 377 -19.82 -13.30 26.47
C ALA A 377 -21.13 -14.07 26.48
N THR A 378 -21.35 -14.80 25.40
CA THR A 378 -22.38 -15.82 25.32
C THR A 378 -21.74 -17.15 25.68
N LEU A 379 -22.41 -17.96 26.51
CA LEU A 379 -21.90 -19.27 26.90
C LEU A 379 -23.03 -20.30 26.83
N PHE A 380 -22.72 -21.47 26.30
CA PHE A 380 -23.47 -22.68 26.51
C PHE A 380 -22.61 -23.67 27.28
N SER A 381 -23.19 -24.32 28.27
CA SER A 381 -22.50 -25.39 28.98
C SER A 381 -23.44 -26.57 29.24
N CYS A 382 -22.86 -27.77 29.18
CA CYS A 382 -23.54 -28.97 29.58
C CYS A 382 -22.67 -29.84 30.49
N LEU A 383 -23.31 -30.38 31.53
CA LEU A 383 -22.77 -31.36 32.45
C LEU A 383 -23.39 -32.72 32.12
N ILE A 384 -22.58 -33.61 31.58
CA ILE A 384 -22.95 -34.98 31.22
C ILE A 384 -22.58 -35.91 32.35
N ASP A 385 -23.57 -36.65 32.83
CA ASP A 385 -23.37 -37.73 33.78
C ASP A 385 -23.36 -39.07 33.04
N LEU A 386 -22.17 -39.70 32.99
CA LEU A 386 -21.90 -40.92 32.23
C LEU A 386 -22.63 -42.16 32.78
N ASN A 387 -23.04 -42.16 34.04
CA ASN A 387 -23.70 -43.33 34.65
C ASN A 387 -25.23 -43.20 34.68
N SER A 388 -25.77 -42.01 34.94
CA SER A 388 -27.24 -41.82 34.94
C SER A 388 -27.82 -41.49 33.58
N HIS A 389 -26.99 -41.32 32.54
CA HIS A 389 -27.42 -40.87 31.22
C HIS A 389 -28.33 -39.65 31.34
N SER A 390 -27.84 -38.66 32.09
CA SER A 390 -28.50 -37.38 32.28
C SER A 390 -27.59 -36.25 31.83
N LEU A 391 -28.14 -35.39 30.98
CA LEU A 391 -27.54 -34.15 30.53
C LEU A 391 -28.20 -33.00 31.31
N THR A 392 -27.42 -32.21 32.03
CA THR A 392 -27.88 -30.91 32.55
C THR A 392 -27.21 -29.82 31.73
N TYR A 393 -27.93 -28.80 31.29
CA TYR A 393 -27.38 -27.75 30.44
C TYR A 393 -27.90 -26.38 30.83
N ILE A 394 -27.15 -25.37 30.40
CA ILE A 394 -27.44 -23.97 30.64
C ILE A 394 -26.93 -23.13 29.46
N SER A 395 -27.74 -22.18 29.00
CA SER A 395 -27.34 -21.18 28.01
C SER A 395 -27.48 -19.77 28.61
N ALA A 396 -26.39 -19.02 28.52
CA ALA A 396 -26.23 -17.63 28.91
C ALA A 396 -26.24 -16.75 27.66
N GLY A 397 -27.39 -16.69 26.98
CA GLY A 397 -27.59 -15.92 25.75
C GLY A 397 -26.86 -16.45 24.53
N HIS A 398 -26.38 -17.70 24.55
CA HIS A 398 -25.79 -18.36 23.40
C HIS A 398 -26.87 -18.97 22.50
N THR A 399 -26.52 -19.23 21.23
CA THR A 399 -27.46 -19.78 20.24
C THR A 399 -28.04 -21.12 20.67
N ASP A 400 -29.24 -21.46 20.17
CA ASP A 400 -29.95 -22.70 20.51
C ASP A 400 -29.14 -23.90 19.97
N GLN A 401 -28.81 -24.86 20.84
CA GLN A 401 -28.02 -26.05 20.47
C GLN A 401 -28.93 -27.20 20.03
N PHE A 402 -28.41 -28.25 19.40
CA PHE A 402 -29.26 -29.33 18.87
C PHE A 402 -29.06 -30.66 19.60
N TYR A 403 -30.17 -31.35 19.84
CA TYR A 403 -30.24 -32.69 20.40
C TYR A 403 -30.91 -33.65 19.42
N PHE A 404 -30.23 -34.73 19.08
CA PHE A 404 -30.76 -35.80 18.26
C PHE A 404 -31.21 -36.97 19.15
N SER A 405 -32.50 -37.33 19.03
CA SER A 405 -33.07 -38.54 19.64
C SER A 405 -32.98 -39.70 18.64
N LYS A 406 -32.17 -40.72 18.96
CA LYS A 406 -32.08 -41.95 18.16
C LYS A 406 -33.38 -42.72 18.16
N ARG A 407 -34.12 -42.69 19.28
CA ARG A 407 -35.42 -43.36 19.39
C ARG A 407 -36.45 -42.74 18.45
N ASP A 408 -36.54 -41.42 18.46
CA ASP A 408 -37.59 -40.69 17.75
C ASP A 408 -37.17 -40.29 16.33
N GLN A 409 -35.89 -40.49 15.98
CA GLN A 409 -35.29 -40.11 14.69
C GLN A 409 -35.54 -38.64 14.35
N SER A 410 -35.39 -37.78 15.36
CA SER A 410 -35.70 -36.35 15.27
C SER A 410 -34.63 -35.52 15.97
N VAL A 411 -34.36 -34.34 15.44
CA VAL A 411 -33.61 -33.30 16.12
C VAL A 411 -34.57 -32.37 16.86
N VAL A 412 -34.18 -31.92 18.04
CA VAL A 412 -34.87 -30.88 18.81
C VAL A 412 -33.88 -29.83 19.26
N LYS A 413 -34.34 -28.57 19.34
CA LYS A 413 -33.55 -27.47 19.85
C LYS A 413 -33.49 -27.50 21.37
N ILE A 414 -32.29 -27.50 21.92
CA ILE A 414 -31.97 -27.33 23.33
C ILE A 414 -32.09 -25.85 23.65
N ARG A 415 -33.22 -25.46 24.24
CA ARG A 415 -33.55 -24.07 24.55
C ARG A 415 -33.46 -23.82 26.04
N ASN A 416 -32.61 -22.88 26.44
CA ASN A 416 -32.55 -22.38 27.80
C ASN A 416 -32.23 -20.88 27.76
N ARG A 417 -33.11 -20.04 28.31
CA ARG A 417 -33.01 -18.58 28.13
C ARG A 417 -32.55 -17.92 29.42
N ASN A 418 -31.25 -17.68 29.55
CA ASN A 418 -30.70 -16.80 30.58
C ASN A 418 -30.05 -15.55 29.96
N PRO A 419 -29.81 -14.49 30.76
CA PRO A 419 -29.05 -13.34 30.32
C PRO A 419 -27.63 -13.70 29.87
N ILE A 420 -27.02 -12.85 29.03
CA ILE A 420 -25.60 -12.92 28.67
C ILE A 420 -24.68 -12.63 29.87
N ILE A 421 -23.50 -13.24 29.87
CA ILE A 421 -22.51 -13.07 30.93
C ILE A 421 -21.87 -11.68 30.85
N GLY A 422 -21.71 -11.04 32.01
CA GLY A 422 -20.94 -9.79 32.15
C GLY A 422 -21.76 -8.52 32.02
N THR A 423 -23.04 -8.60 31.65
CA THR A 423 -23.90 -7.42 31.46
C THR A 423 -24.73 -7.07 32.70
N PHE A 424 -25.36 -8.06 33.34
CA PHE A 424 -26.33 -7.82 34.41
C PHE A 424 -25.82 -8.35 35.76
N LYS A 425 -25.33 -7.46 36.62
CA LYS A 425 -24.65 -7.77 37.89
C LYS A 425 -25.39 -8.75 38.83
N ASN A 426 -26.72 -8.69 38.83
CA ASN A 426 -27.58 -9.50 39.70
C ASN A 426 -28.43 -10.52 38.93
N ALA A 427 -28.04 -10.85 37.69
CA ALA A 427 -28.72 -11.91 36.93
C ALA A 427 -28.61 -13.25 37.65
N LYS A 428 -29.72 -14.00 37.64
CA LYS A 428 -29.79 -15.38 38.08
C LYS A 428 -29.96 -16.27 36.87
N TYR A 429 -29.37 -17.44 36.94
CA TYR A 429 -29.39 -18.42 35.87
C TYR A 429 -30.18 -19.64 36.31
N ASN A 430 -30.80 -20.32 35.35
CA ASN A 430 -31.49 -21.60 35.56
C ASN A 430 -30.95 -22.62 34.56
N ALA A 431 -30.70 -23.83 35.04
CA ALA A 431 -30.30 -24.96 34.23
C ALA A 431 -31.50 -25.86 33.95
N ASP A 432 -31.52 -26.47 32.78
CA ASP A 432 -32.51 -27.47 32.38
C ASP A 432 -31.82 -28.84 32.21
N GLY A 433 -32.62 -29.90 32.07
CA GLY A 433 -32.11 -31.26 31.93
C GLY A 433 -32.82 -32.06 30.85
N ILE A 434 -32.08 -32.95 30.21
CA ILE A 434 -32.57 -33.96 29.28
C ILE A 434 -32.08 -35.33 29.76
N SER A 435 -32.97 -36.32 29.77
CA SER A 435 -32.57 -37.72 29.95
C SER A 435 -32.18 -38.27 28.59
N ASN A 436 -30.91 -38.64 28.44
CA ASN A 436 -30.39 -39.18 27.20
C ASN A 436 -30.44 -40.70 27.16
N GLN A 437 -30.47 -41.24 25.95
CA GLN A 437 -30.42 -42.68 25.69
C GLN A 437 -29.17 -43.00 24.86
N PRO A 438 -28.65 -44.23 24.97
CA PRO A 438 -27.55 -44.66 24.12
C PRO A 438 -27.85 -44.47 22.63
N GLY A 439 -26.91 -43.84 21.92
CA GLY A 439 -27.02 -43.53 20.50
C GLY A 439 -27.61 -42.15 20.18
N ASP A 440 -28.10 -41.42 21.18
CA ASP A 440 -28.46 -40.01 21.04
C ASP A 440 -27.21 -39.16 20.78
N ALA A 441 -27.39 -37.95 20.22
CA ALA A 441 -26.27 -37.07 19.94
C ALA A 441 -26.59 -35.60 20.24
N ILE A 442 -25.56 -34.81 20.53
CA ILE A 442 -25.66 -33.37 20.75
C ILE A 442 -24.73 -32.68 19.75
N LEU A 443 -25.22 -31.61 19.12
CA LEU A 443 -24.39 -30.66 18.38
C LEU A 443 -24.32 -29.36 19.19
N LEU A 444 -23.11 -29.01 19.60
CA LEU A 444 -22.77 -27.70 20.13
C LEU A 444 -22.11 -26.87 19.02
N PHE A 445 -22.56 -25.65 18.79
CA PHE A 445 -22.04 -24.77 17.75
C PHE A 445 -22.19 -23.29 18.10
N THR A 446 -21.31 -22.46 17.53
CA THR A 446 -21.36 -20.99 17.60
C THR A 446 -22.16 -20.43 16.42
N ASP A 447 -22.68 -19.21 16.57
CA ASP A 447 -23.52 -18.55 15.57
C ASP A 447 -22.83 -18.36 14.21
N GLY A 448 -21.51 -18.22 14.17
CA GLY A 448 -20.75 -18.19 12.92
C GLY A 448 -20.94 -19.43 12.03
N VAL A 449 -21.41 -20.57 12.58
CA VAL A 449 -21.81 -21.74 11.80
C VAL A 449 -23.15 -21.53 11.11
N SER A 450 -24.17 -21.06 11.84
CA SER A 450 -25.50 -20.79 11.28
C SER A 450 -25.51 -19.57 10.36
N ASP A 451 -24.63 -18.61 10.61
CA ASP A 451 -24.49 -17.36 9.87
C ASP A 451 -23.54 -17.48 8.68
N ALA A 452 -22.90 -18.64 8.50
CA ALA A 452 -22.04 -18.89 7.35
C ALA A 452 -22.82 -18.69 6.04
N ILE A 453 -22.22 -17.95 5.11
CA ILE A 453 -22.87 -17.51 3.87
C ILE A 453 -22.35 -18.24 2.63
N ASN A 454 -23.24 -18.40 1.66
CA ASN A 454 -22.92 -18.82 0.29
C ASN A 454 -22.48 -17.62 -0.59
N PRO A 455 -22.11 -17.83 -1.88
CA PRO A 455 -21.72 -16.75 -2.79
C PRO A 455 -22.80 -15.67 -3.04
N GLU A 456 -24.06 -16.00 -2.78
CA GLU A 456 -25.20 -15.07 -2.89
C GLU A 456 -25.40 -14.23 -1.62
N GLY A 457 -24.61 -14.48 -0.56
CA GLY A 457 -24.72 -13.81 0.73
C GLY A 457 -25.88 -14.33 1.60
N ILE A 458 -26.42 -15.50 1.28
CA ILE A 458 -27.52 -16.12 2.03
C ILE A 458 -26.92 -17.01 3.14
N PRO A 459 -27.32 -16.84 4.41
CA PRO A 459 -26.82 -17.67 5.50
C PRO A 459 -27.36 -19.10 5.41
N ILE A 460 -26.66 -20.05 6.04
CA ILE A 460 -27.15 -21.42 6.23
C ILE A 460 -28.50 -21.38 6.95
N GLY A 461 -28.56 -20.66 8.08
CA GLY A 461 -29.72 -20.56 8.95
C GLY A 461 -29.96 -21.82 9.77
N GLU A 462 -30.59 -21.64 10.93
CA GLU A 462 -30.79 -22.74 11.90
C GLU A 462 -31.55 -23.95 11.33
N GLN A 463 -32.58 -23.73 10.49
CA GLN A 463 -33.40 -24.82 9.97
C GLN A 463 -32.59 -25.75 9.07
N ARG A 464 -31.77 -25.18 8.16
CA ARG A 464 -30.93 -25.98 7.28
C ARG A 464 -29.87 -26.72 8.07
N LEU A 465 -29.27 -26.06 9.08
CA LEU A 465 -28.30 -26.70 9.96
C LEU A 465 -28.91 -27.86 10.76
N GLU A 466 -30.15 -27.72 11.21
CA GLU A 466 -30.92 -28.78 11.87
C GLU A 466 -31.15 -29.98 10.94
N ASP A 467 -31.55 -29.72 9.69
CA ASP A 467 -31.76 -30.75 8.67
C ASP A 467 -30.45 -31.49 8.35
N MET A 468 -29.35 -30.75 8.20
CA MET A 468 -28.00 -31.32 7.98
C MET A 468 -27.58 -32.21 9.14
N PHE A 469 -27.83 -31.77 10.38
CA PHE A 469 -27.48 -32.55 11.58
C PHE A 469 -28.30 -33.84 11.68
N LEU A 470 -29.60 -33.75 11.38
CA LEU A 470 -30.47 -34.93 11.31
C LEU A 470 -29.96 -35.95 10.29
N GLU A 471 -29.64 -35.50 9.07
CA GLU A 471 -29.12 -36.37 8.01
C GLU A 471 -27.77 -36.98 8.39
N ALA A 472 -26.86 -36.19 8.97
CA ALA A 472 -25.57 -36.67 9.43
C ALA A 472 -25.70 -37.76 10.52
N CYS A 473 -26.59 -37.56 11.50
CA CYS A 473 -26.87 -38.54 12.56
C CYS A 473 -27.55 -39.83 12.06
N GLN A 474 -28.31 -39.76 10.97
CA GLN A 474 -28.94 -40.94 10.35
C GLN A 474 -27.92 -41.79 9.58
N ASN A 475 -26.91 -41.16 9.00
CA ASN A 475 -25.96 -41.79 8.09
C ASN A 475 -24.61 -42.17 8.75
N ALA A 476 -24.38 -41.79 10.01
CA ALA A 476 -23.11 -42.01 10.69
C ALA A 476 -23.26 -42.51 12.14
N ASP A 477 -22.35 -43.41 12.52
CA ASP A 477 -22.38 -44.06 13.83
C ASP A 477 -21.38 -43.50 14.85
N THR A 478 -20.50 -42.56 14.48
CA THR A 478 -19.53 -41.95 15.40
C THR A 478 -19.59 -40.43 15.35
N ALA A 479 -19.22 -39.75 16.44
CA ALA A 479 -19.20 -38.29 16.50
C ALA A 479 -18.29 -37.69 15.40
N SER A 480 -17.15 -38.32 15.14
CA SER A 480 -16.21 -37.89 14.09
C SER A 480 -16.81 -37.97 12.68
N LEU A 481 -17.52 -39.04 12.35
CA LEU A 481 -18.19 -39.15 11.04
C LEU A 481 -19.35 -38.17 10.90
N ILE A 482 -20.15 -37.98 11.97
CA ILE A 482 -21.23 -36.99 11.98
C ILE A 482 -20.66 -35.58 11.73
N LEU A 483 -19.60 -35.20 12.46
CA LEU A 483 -18.97 -33.89 12.30
C LEU A 483 -18.38 -33.69 10.90
N ASN A 484 -17.69 -34.69 10.35
CA ASN A 484 -17.11 -34.60 9.01
C ASN A 484 -18.17 -34.47 7.91
N ASN A 485 -19.30 -35.16 8.04
CA ASN A 485 -20.44 -35.01 7.11
C ASN A 485 -21.03 -33.60 7.18
N MET A 486 -21.18 -33.06 8.40
CA MET A 486 -21.64 -31.68 8.62
C MET A 486 -20.68 -30.67 7.99
N LEU A 487 -19.38 -30.78 8.26
CA LEU A 487 -18.35 -29.89 7.71
C LEU A 487 -18.34 -29.93 6.18
N SER A 488 -18.42 -31.12 5.58
CA SER A 488 -18.45 -31.27 4.12
C SER A 488 -19.67 -30.57 3.52
N SER A 489 -20.84 -30.72 4.15
CA SER A 489 -22.09 -30.11 3.69
C SER A 489 -22.08 -28.59 3.86
N ILE A 490 -21.45 -28.08 4.93
CA ILE A 490 -21.24 -26.64 5.15
C ILE A 490 -20.28 -26.07 4.09
N GLU A 491 -19.17 -26.75 3.81
CA GLU A 491 -18.21 -26.31 2.80
C GLU A 491 -18.81 -26.31 1.40
N GLU A 492 -19.63 -27.32 1.05
CA GLU A 492 -20.38 -27.37 -0.20
C GLU A 492 -21.35 -26.19 -0.32
N PHE A 493 -22.08 -25.86 0.75
CA PHE A 493 -22.98 -24.70 0.76
C PHE A 493 -22.22 -23.36 0.62
N CYS A 494 -21.09 -23.19 1.31
CA CYS A 494 -20.34 -21.95 1.32
C CYS A 494 -19.57 -21.71 -0.01
N GLU A 495 -19.25 -22.75 -0.77
CA GLU A 495 -18.49 -22.69 -2.03
C GLU A 495 -17.16 -21.90 -1.93
N GLY A 496 -16.47 -21.99 -0.79
CA GLY A 496 -15.22 -21.25 -0.55
C GLY A 496 -15.38 -19.75 -0.31
N THR A 497 -16.60 -19.27 -0.09
CA THR A 497 -16.89 -17.88 0.29
C THR A 497 -16.18 -17.51 1.59
N ILE A 498 -15.56 -16.33 1.64
CA ILE A 498 -14.90 -15.81 2.84
C ILE A 498 -15.96 -15.55 3.91
N GLN A 499 -15.80 -16.17 5.07
CA GLN A 499 -16.73 -16.05 6.19
C GLN A 499 -16.38 -14.85 7.08
N HIS A 500 -17.38 -14.37 7.83
CA HIS A 500 -17.28 -13.15 8.61
C HIS A 500 -17.16 -13.37 10.12
N ASP A 501 -17.17 -14.62 10.56
CA ASP A 501 -17.07 -14.98 11.96
C ASP A 501 -16.35 -16.31 12.16
N ASP A 502 -15.95 -16.57 13.41
CA ASP A 502 -15.38 -17.84 13.84
C ASP A 502 -16.43 -18.95 13.76
N ARG A 503 -15.98 -20.17 13.46
CA ARG A 503 -16.86 -21.32 13.38
C ARG A 503 -16.35 -22.42 14.29
N THR A 504 -17.12 -22.70 15.33
CA THR A 504 -16.87 -23.81 16.24
C THR A 504 -18.03 -24.77 16.20
N MET A 505 -17.74 -26.06 16.02
CA MET A 505 -18.73 -27.15 16.11
C MET A 505 -18.16 -28.31 16.90
N MET A 506 -18.98 -28.88 17.77
CA MET A 506 -18.65 -30.05 18.56
C MET A 506 -19.82 -31.03 18.50
N VAL A 507 -19.53 -32.26 18.15
CA VAL A 507 -20.50 -33.35 18.18
C VAL A 507 -20.15 -34.26 19.35
N ILE A 508 -21.16 -34.62 20.14
CA ILE A 508 -21.06 -35.55 21.26
C ILE A 508 -22.07 -36.66 21.03
N LYS A 509 -21.63 -37.91 21.09
CA LYS A 509 -22.50 -39.08 20.99
C LYS A 509 -22.59 -39.79 22.34
N LEU A 510 -23.82 -40.04 22.78
CA LEU A 510 -24.18 -40.43 24.16
C LEU A 510 -24.46 -41.91 24.35
#